data_AF-A0A6I1QNN9-F1
#
_entry.id   AF-A0A6I1QNN9-F1
#
_cell.length_a   1.000
_cell.length_b   1.000
_cell.length_c   1.000
_cell.angle_alpha   90.00
_cell.angle_beta   90.00
_cell.angle_gamma   90.00
#
_symmetry.space_group_name_H-M   'P 1'
#
loop_
_entity.id
_entity.type
_entity.pdbx_description
1 polymer ?
#
loop_
_entity_poly.entity_id
_entity_poly.type
_entity_poly.pdbx_seq_one_letter_code
_entity_poly.pdbx_strand_id
1 'polypeptide(L)'
;MNDKVFQIWHQKREQGFLNWLSKSTLGSFAFYLVFSIAFQYSSIGEQGIASFVKSQWVNYVLFAALMIIANGLLWLYRESSYKKEARRRNIM
;
A
#
# COMPACT_ATOMS: atom_id res chain seq x y z
N MET A 1 -9.44 2.58 21.75
CA MET A 1 -9.43 1.53 20.69
C MET A 1 -9.81 0.21 21.34
N ASN A 2 -10.52 -0.71 20.68
CA ASN A 2 -10.84 -2.03 21.27
C ASN A 2 -9.58 -2.94 21.27
N ASP A 3 -9.48 -3.87 22.21
CA ASP A 3 -8.32 -4.74 22.46
C ASP A 3 -7.90 -5.55 21.24
N LYS A 4 -8.87 -6.08 20.48
CA LYS A 4 -8.60 -6.81 19.24
C LYS A 4 -7.86 -5.94 18.22
N VAL A 5 -8.27 -4.68 18.09
CA VAL A 5 -7.63 -3.73 17.15
C VAL A 5 -6.25 -3.35 17.66
N PHE A 6 -6.07 -3.17 18.98
CA PHE A 6 -4.77 -2.91 19.59
C PHE A 6 -3.78 -4.07 19.34
N GLN A 7 -4.21 -5.32 19.53
CA GLN A 7 -3.38 -6.49 19.25
C GLN A 7 -3.00 -6.60 17.77
N ILE A 8 -3.95 -6.41 16.85
CA ILE A 8 -3.67 -6.42 15.41
C ILE A 8 -2.63 -5.34 15.06
N TRP A 9 -2.75 -4.16 15.65
CA TRP A 9 -1.82 -3.06 15.40
C TRP A 9 -0.44 -3.34 16.00
N HIS A 10 -0.38 -3.96 17.18
CA HIS A 10 0.86 -4.43 17.78
C HIS A 10 1.59 -5.44 16.88
N GLN A 11 0.89 -6.48 16.43
CA GLN A 11 1.44 -7.49 15.50
C GLN A 11 1.90 -6.87 14.18
N LYS A 12 1.12 -5.93 13.61
CA LYS A 12 1.52 -5.24 12.38
C LYS A 12 2.75 -4.36 12.59
N ARG A 13 2.92 -3.78 13.78
CA ARG A 13 4.10 -2.99 14.15
C ARG A 13 5.36 -3.84 14.19
N GLU A 14 5.30 -5.06 14.72
CA GLU A 14 6.43 -6.01 14.76
C GLU A 14 6.94 -6.38 13.37
N GLN A 15 6.06 -6.35 12.35
CA GLN A 15 6.48 -6.58 10.96
C GLN A 15 7.44 -5.49 10.45
N GLY A 16 7.45 -4.31 11.06
CA GLY A 16 8.33 -3.20 10.73
C GLY A 16 7.84 -2.33 9.56
N PHE A 17 8.30 -1.08 9.56
CA PHE A 17 7.88 -0.06 8.58
C PHE A 17 8.19 -0.47 7.14
N LEU A 18 9.41 -0.93 6.86
CA LEU A 18 9.85 -1.25 5.50
C LEU A 18 9.09 -2.45 4.91
N ASN A 19 8.83 -3.46 5.73
CA ASN A 19 8.07 -4.64 5.31
C ASN A 19 6.60 -4.26 5.03
N TRP A 20 6.00 -3.44 5.91
CA TRP A 20 4.66 -2.90 5.69
C TRP A 20 4.57 -2.09 4.39
N LEU A 21 5.52 -1.17 4.19
CA LEU A 21 5.58 -0.31 3.02
C LEU A 21 5.70 -1.14 1.74
N SER A 22 6.60 -2.12 1.73
CA SER A 22 6.84 -2.99 0.58
C SER A 22 5.62 -3.85 0.26
N LYS A 23 5.07 -4.57 1.25
CA LYS A 23 3.90 -5.45 1.04
C LYS A 23 2.66 -4.66 0.61
N SER A 24 2.41 -3.52 1.25
CA SER A 24 1.22 -2.70 0.94
C SER A 24 1.35 -2.07 -0.45
N THR A 25 2.53 -1.56 -0.80
CA THR A 25 2.77 -0.97 -2.12
C THR A 25 2.73 -2.01 -3.22
N LEU A 26 3.34 -3.19 -3.02
CA LEU A 26 3.28 -4.29 -3.99
C LEU A 26 1.86 -4.78 -4.22
N GLY A 27 1.08 -4.94 -3.14
CA GLY A 27 -0.33 -5.33 -3.25
C GLY A 27 -1.16 -4.31 -4.05
N SER A 28 -1.03 -3.03 -3.74
CA SER A 28 -1.72 -1.97 -4.49
C SER A 28 -1.24 -1.87 -5.94
N PHE A 29 0.05 -2.04 -6.19
CA PHE A 29 0.62 -2.02 -7.53
C PHE A 29 0.11 -3.18 -8.39
N ALA A 30 0.11 -4.41 -7.85
CA ALA A 30 -0.42 -5.58 -8.53
C ALA A 30 -1.92 -5.41 -8.84
N PHE A 31 -2.69 -4.88 -7.90
CA PHE A 31 -4.11 -4.57 -8.13
C PHE A 31 -4.29 -3.54 -9.25
N TYR A 32 -3.52 -2.46 -9.24
CA TYR A 32 -3.57 -1.44 -10.28
C TYR A 32 -3.18 -1.99 -11.65
N LEU A 33 -2.15 -2.83 -11.73
CA LEU A 33 -1.74 -3.47 -12.97
C LEU A 33 -2.86 -4.36 -13.56
N VAL A 34 -3.46 -5.22 -12.73
CA VAL A 34 -4.58 -6.08 -13.16
C VAL A 34 -5.78 -5.23 -13.60
N PHE A 35 -6.09 -4.18 -12.85
CA PHE A 35 -7.19 -3.27 -13.17
C PHE A 35 -6.95 -2.53 -14.49
N SER A 36 -5.75 -1.98 -14.69
CA SER A 36 -5.36 -1.32 -15.94
C SER A 36 -5.46 -2.26 -17.12
N ILE A 37 -5.00 -3.51 -17.01
CA ILE A 37 -5.15 -4.48 -18.10
C ILE A 37 -6.63 -4.81 -18.33
N ALA A 38 -7.40 -5.13 -17.30
CA ALA A 38 -8.79 -5.57 -17.45
C ALA A 38 -9.69 -4.50 -18.11
N PHE A 39 -9.46 -3.21 -17.80
CA PHE A 39 -10.35 -2.14 -18.22
C PHE A 39 -9.80 -1.21 -19.31
N GLN A 40 -8.48 -1.11 -19.46
CA GLN A 40 -7.87 -0.15 -20.39
C GLN A 40 -7.14 -0.83 -21.54
N TYR A 41 -6.89 -2.14 -21.48
CA TYR A 41 -6.17 -2.85 -22.54
C TYR A 41 -6.90 -2.81 -23.88
N SER A 42 -8.24 -2.83 -23.89
CA SER A 42 -9.04 -2.77 -25.12
C SER A 42 -8.85 -1.47 -25.92
N SER A 43 -8.25 -0.43 -25.32
CA SER A 43 -7.96 0.84 -26.00
C SER A 43 -6.68 0.82 -26.84
N ILE A 44 -5.82 -0.18 -26.66
CA ILE A 44 -4.54 -0.30 -27.37
C ILE A 44 -4.64 -1.49 -28.33
N GLY A 45 -5.07 -1.21 -29.56
CA GLY A 45 -5.20 -2.21 -30.62
C GLY A 45 -3.90 -2.97 -30.92
N GLU A 46 -4.03 -4.19 -31.45
CA GLU A 46 -3.07 -5.18 -32.03
C GLU A 46 -1.62 -5.33 -31.52
N GLN A 47 -1.06 -4.42 -30.72
CA GLN A 47 0.34 -4.40 -30.32
C GLN A 47 0.66 -5.24 -29.06
N GLY A 48 -0.34 -5.95 -28.51
CA GLY A 48 -0.18 -6.87 -27.40
C GLY A 48 0.04 -6.20 -26.02
N ILE A 49 -0.02 -7.02 -24.96
CA ILE A 49 0.04 -6.59 -23.55
C ILE A 49 1.36 -5.84 -23.23
N ALA A 50 2.47 -6.24 -23.82
CA ALA A 50 3.78 -5.61 -23.56
C ALA A 50 3.83 -4.14 -24.03
N SER A 51 3.26 -3.83 -25.19
CA SER A 51 3.18 -2.43 -25.69
C SER A 51 2.29 -1.59 -24.79
N PHE A 52 1.16 -2.16 -24.34
CA PHE A 52 0.27 -1.51 -23.38
C PHE A 52 1.00 -1.17 -22.08
N VAL A 53 1.70 -2.13 -21.46
CA VAL A 53 2.44 -1.88 -20.21
C VAL A 53 3.49 -0.79 -20.38
N LYS A 54 4.20 -0.77 -21.51
CA LYS A 54 5.20 0.27 -21.82
C LYS A 54 4.57 1.65 -21.98
N SER A 55 3.41 1.76 -22.63
CA SER A 55 2.69 3.03 -22.78
C SER A 55 2.21 3.60 -21.44
N GLN A 56 1.90 2.72 -20.48
CA GLN A 56 1.43 3.08 -19.13
C GLN A 56 2.58 3.21 -18.11
N TRP A 57 3.84 3.08 -18.53
CA TRP A 57 5.00 3.06 -17.64
C TRP A 57 5.05 4.26 -16.69
N VAL A 58 4.83 5.48 -17.22
CA VAL A 58 4.83 6.70 -16.41
C VAL A 58 3.73 6.66 -15.35
N ASN A 59 2.54 6.16 -15.70
CA ASN A 59 1.42 6.03 -14.77
C ASN A 59 1.72 5.01 -13.68
N TYR A 60 2.34 3.88 -14.02
CA TYR A 60 2.78 2.87 -13.05
C TYR A 60 3.82 3.42 -12.07
N VAL A 61 4.81 4.19 -12.56
CA VAL A 61 5.83 4.82 -11.71
C VAL A 61 5.20 5.85 -10.77
N LEU A 62 4.34 6.73 -11.30
CA LEU A 62 3.64 7.74 -10.50
C LEU A 62 2.75 7.09 -9.45
N PHE A 63 2.00 6.05 -9.82
CA PHE A 63 1.15 5.29 -8.90
C PHE A 63 1.99 4.66 -7.78
N ALA A 64 3.10 4.00 -8.11
CA ALA A 64 3.98 3.40 -7.11
C ALA A 64 4.54 4.45 -6.14
N ALA A 65 5.00 5.60 -6.64
CA ALA A 65 5.50 6.69 -5.81
C ALA A 65 4.43 7.24 -4.86
N LEU A 66 3.22 7.49 -5.37
CA LEU A 66 2.08 7.93 -4.57
C LEU A 66 1.69 6.90 -3.50
N MET A 67 1.69 5.61 -3.85
CA MET A 67 1.36 4.54 -2.92
C MET A 67 2.41 4.40 -1.81
N ILE A 68 3.71 4.59 -2.12
CA ILE A 68 4.76 4.63 -1.10
C ILE A 68 4.48 5.74 -0.09
N ILE A 69 4.18 6.96 -0.56
CA ILE A 69 3.88 8.09 0.31
C ILE A 69 2.62 7.83 1.14
N ALA A 70 1.53 7.41 0.49
CA ALA A 70 0.25 7.15 1.15
C ALA A 70 0.35 6.04 2.21
N ASN A 71 0.97 4.91 1.86
CA ASN A 71 1.18 3.79 2.79
C ASN A 71 2.12 4.18 3.93
N GLY A 72 3.11 5.03 3.65
CA GLY A 72 4.01 5.60 4.65
C GLY A 72 3.29 6.48 5.66
N LEU A 73 2.46 7.42 5.18
CA LEU A 73 1.63 8.27 6.02
C LEU A 73 0.63 7.44 6.86
N LEU A 74 0.02 6.42 6.26
CA LEU A 74 -0.93 5.54 6.93
C LEU A 74 -0.24 4.76 8.06
N TRP A 75 1.00 4.30 7.84
CA TRP A 75 1.81 3.71 8.90
C TRP A 75 2.12 4.70 10.02
N LEU A 76 2.57 5.91 9.70
CA LEU A 76 2.88 6.94 10.70
C LEU A 76 1.66 7.30 11.54
N TYR A 77 0.49 7.42 10.91
CA TYR A 77 -0.78 7.61 11.59
C TYR A 77 -1.10 6.46 12.56
N ARG A 78 -0.89 5.21 12.11
CA ARG A 78 -1.09 4.03 12.97
C ARG A 78 -0.12 4.02 14.13
N GLU A 79 1.15 4.25 13.89
CA GLU A 79 2.20 4.28 14.91
C GLU A 79 1.91 5.36 15.96
N SER A 80 1.50 6.56 15.51
CA SER A 80 1.11 7.65 16.40
C SER A 80 -0.09 7.28 17.28
N SER A 81 -1.12 6.68 16.70
CA SER A 81 -2.32 6.31 17.46
C SER A 81 -2.08 5.11 18.38
N TYR A 82 -1.24 4.15 17.98
CA TYR A 82 -0.80 3.06 18.84
C TYR A 82 -0.04 3.59 20.06
N LYS A 83 0.92 4.50 19.88
CA LYS A 83 1.68 5.11 21.00
C LYS A 83 0.75 5.84 21.98
N LYS A 84 -0.24 6.58 21.48
CA LYS A 84 -1.24 7.25 22.33
C LYS A 84 -2.05 6.25 23.15
N GLU A 85 -2.47 5.15 22.54
CA GLU A 85 -3.28 4.12 23.22
C GLU A 85 -2.44 3.28 24.20
N ALA A 86 -1.21 2.91 23.85
CA ALA A 86 -0.29 2.19 24.72
C ALA A 86 -0.01 2.97 26.02
N ARG A 87 0.16 4.30 25.91
CA ARG A 87 0.29 5.19 27.06
C ARG A 87 -0.97 5.22 27.93
N ARG A 88 -2.18 5.27 27.33
CA ARG A 88 -3.45 5.22 28.10
C ARG A 88 -3.61 3.92 28.87
N ARG A 89 -3.07 2.83 28.34
CA ARG A 89 -3.18 1.49 28.92
C ARG A 89 -2.03 1.15 29.88
N ASN A 90 -1.08 2.06 30.11
CA ASN A 90 0.15 1.81 30.88
C ASN A 90 0.92 0.56 30.42
N ILE A 91 0.98 0.34 29.10
CA ILE A 91 1.74 -0.76 28.47
C ILE A 91 3.04 -0.21 27.86
N MET A 92 3.55 0.90 28.41
CA MET A 92 4.78 1.56 28.01
C MET A 92 5.82 1.47 29.12
#